data_AF-A0A9X2RS23-F1
#
_entry.id   AF-A0A9X2RS23-F1
#
_cell.length_a   1.000
_cell.length_b   1.000
_cell.length_c   1.000
_cell.angle_alpha   90.00
_cell.angle_beta   90.00
_cell.angle_gamma   90.00
#
_symmetry.space_group_name_H-M   'P 1'
#
loop_
_entity.id
_entity.type
_entity.pdbx_description
1 polymer ?
#
loop_
_entity_poly.entity_id
_entity_poly.type
_entity_poly.pdbx_seq_one_letter_code
_entity_poly.pdbx_strand_id
1 'polypeptide(L)'
;MPEPVETLAQWLRSLRGRSGQSYRRMAHYATANLHQQVPYLRFFHADRGERLPAWSTVRVYVRVCGGDEQHAYRLWKQAASAGEHRPSPPPLKPEFIRRPLDLLDAMRAMRGTRGEPGYRTLRELELLAGPGRLPRSTLGAVLSGRRMPSKDLLLTFVGLTAGVSPGSHKSLLWEEAWERADRYRRGSAS
;
A
#
# COMPACT_ATOMS: atom_id res chain seq x y z
N MET A 1 -16.69 15.34 4.82
CA MET A 1 -17.05 13.90 4.94
C MET A 1 -15.81 13.17 5.42
N PRO A 2 -15.90 12.29 6.43
CA PRO A 2 -14.74 11.51 6.89
C PRO A 2 -14.17 10.68 5.75
N GLU A 3 -12.85 10.50 5.72
CA GLU A 3 -12.21 9.65 4.71
C GLU A 3 -12.76 8.22 4.80
N PRO A 4 -12.88 7.47 3.68
CA PRO A 4 -13.44 6.13 3.71
C PRO A 4 -12.72 5.16 4.67
N VAL A 5 -11.41 5.33 4.88
CA VAL A 5 -10.64 4.57 5.89
C VAL A 5 -11.04 4.97 7.32
N GLU A 6 -11.27 6.26 7.58
CA GLU A 6 -11.74 6.74 8.88
C GLU A 6 -13.16 6.25 9.17
N THR A 7 -14.02 6.20 8.15
CA THR A 7 -15.38 5.66 8.25
C THR A 7 -15.36 4.20 8.68
N LEU A 8 -14.50 3.38 8.05
CA LEU A 8 -14.29 1.98 8.46
C LEU A 8 -13.79 1.90 9.91
N ALA A 9 -12.81 2.72 10.29
CA ALA A 9 -12.23 2.71 11.63
C ALA A 9 -13.22 3.14 12.72
N GLN A 10 -14.05 4.15 12.44
CA GLN A 10 -15.13 4.60 13.33
C GLN A 10 -16.17 3.50 13.52
N TRP A 11 -16.55 2.81 12.44
CA TRP A 11 -17.49 1.71 12.52
C TRP A 11 -16.94 0.54 13.34
N LEU A 12 -15.68 0.13 13.12
CA LEU A 12 -15.01 -0.92 13.90
C LEU A 12 -14.93 -0.55 15.38
N ARG A 13 -14.55 0.70 15.70
CA ARG A 13 -14.56 1.22 17.09
C ARG A 13 -15.93 1.12 17.74
N SER A 14 -16.99 1.49 17.02
CA SER A 14 -18.36 1.38 17.52
C SER A 14 -18.74 -0.08 17.81
N LEU A 15 -18.32 -1.01 16.95
CA LEU A 15 -18.58 -2.43 17.10
C LEU A 15 -17.85 -3.03 18.30
N ARG A 16 -16.58 -2.65 18.51
CA ARG A 16 -15.82 -3.06 19.71
C ARG A 16 -16.40 -2.47 20.99
N GLY A 17 -16.81 -1.20 20.97
CA GLY A 17 -17.48 -0.56 22.09
C GLY A 17 -18.74 -1.32 22.52
N ARG A 18 -19.59 -1.72 21.56
CA ARG A 18 -20.80 -2.51 21.83
C ARG A 18 -20.52 -3.92 22.34
N SER A 19 -19.45 -4.56 21.84
CA SER A 19 -19.08 -5.92 22.27
C SER A 19 -18.30 -6.00 23.58
N GLY A 20 -17.81 -4.86 24.10
CA GLY A 20 -17.01 -4.81 25.34
C GLY A 20 -15.64 -5.51 25.25
N GLN A 21 -15.19 -5.85 24.04
CA GLN A 21 -13.95 -6.61 23.86
C GLN A 21 -12.71 -5.71 23.96
N SER A 22 -11.70 -6.20 24.68
CA SER A 22 -10.35 -5.62 24.66
C SER A 22 -9.53 -6.23 23.53
N TYR A 23 -8.57 -5.49 22.96
CA TYR A 23 -7.74 -6.00 21.86
C TYR A 23 -7.02 -7.32 22.22
N ARG A 24 -6.60 -7.47 23.49
CA ARG A 24 -5.96 -8.70 23.99
C ARG A 24 -6.94 -9.88 24.01
N ARG A 25 -8.18 -9.67 24.48
CA ARG A 25 -9.24 -10.70 24.40
C ARG A 25 -9.57 -11.06 22.96
N MET A 26 -9.57 -10.08 22.07
CA MET A 26 -9.81 -10.34 20.65
C MET A 26 -8.72 -11.20 20.02
N ALA A 27 -7.45 -10.92 20.30
CA ALA A 27 -6.33 -11.74 19.81
C ALA A 27 -6.35 -13.16 20.38
N HIS A 28 -6.70 -13.29 21.66
CA HIS A 28 -6.89 -14.60 22.29
C HIS A 28 -8.03 -15.38 21.62
N TYR A 29 -9.20 -14.77 21.43
CA TYR A 29 -10.35 -15.41 20.78
C TYR A 29 -10.05 -15.79 19.33
N ALA A 30 -9.38 -14.91 18.57
CA ALA A 30 -8.98 -15.21 17.20
C ALA A 30 -8.08 -16.46 17.11
N THR A 31 -7.18 -16.62 18.08
CA THR A 31 -6.27 -17.77 18.16
C THR A 31 -7.02 -19.03 18.59
N ALA A 32 -7.83 -18.94 19.66
CA ALA A 32 -8.49 -20.07 20.28
C ALA A 32 -9.69 -20.62 19.47
N ASN A 33 -10.45 -19.75 18.80
CA ASN A 33 -11.73 -20.13 18.18
C ASN A 33 -11.69 -20.07 16.65
N LEU A 34 -10.84 -19.22 16.06
CA LEU A 34 -10.76 -19.05 14.61
C LEU A 34 -9.48 -19.65 14.02
N HIS A 35 -8.58 -20.17 14.87
CA HIS A 35 -7.24 -20.65 14.50
C HIS A 35 -6.46 -19.60 13.68
N GLN A 36 -6.66 -18.30 13.95
CA GLN A 36 -5.98 -17.20 13.27
C GLN A 36 -5.10 -16.44 14.26
N GLN A 37 -3.79 -16.50 14.04
CA GLN A 37 -2.82 -15.73 14.82
C GLN A 37 -2.79 -14.27 14.35
N VAL A 38 -3.59 -13.43 15.01
CA VAL A 38 -3.64 -11.99 14.76
C VAL A 38 -3.14 -11.26 16.01
N PRO A 39 -1.97 -10.59 15.96
CA PRO A 39 -1.46 -9.81 17.08
C PRO A 39 -2.44 -8.70 17.47
N TYR A 40 -2.63 -8.46 18.76
CA TYR A 40 -3.58 -7.45 19.26
C TYR A 40 -3.33 -6.04 18.69
N LEU A 41 -2.07 -5.71 18.38
CA LEU A 41 -1.67 -4.45 17.76
C LEU A 41 -2.34 -4.22 16.40
N ARG A 42 -2.67 -5.29 15.64
CA ARG A 42 -3.38 -5.13 14.37
C ARG A 42 -4.81 -4.62 14.56
N PHE A 43 -5.50 -5.02 15.63
CA PHE A 43 -6.81 -4.47 15.97
C PHE A 43 -6.71 -3.01 16.46
N PHE A 44 -5.68 -2.71 17.25
CA PHE A 44 -5.40 -1.34 17.68
C PHE A 44 -5.17 -0.38 16.50
N HIS A 45 -4.37 -0.78 15.51
CA HIS A 45 -4.15 0.03 14.31
C HIS A 45 -5.39 0.13 13.42
N ALA A 46 -6.24 -0.91 13.38
CA ALA A 46 -7.51 -0.84 12.65
C ALA A 46 -8.46 0.23 13.25
N ASP A 47 -8.47 0.40 14.58
CA ASP A 47 -9.28 1.43 15.25
C ASP A 47 -8.79 2.86 15.00
N ARG A 48 -7.49 3.03 14.76
CA ARG A 48 -6.85 4.34 14.50
C ARG A 48 -7.22 4.92 13.13
N GLY A 49 -7.46 4.09 12.13
CA GLY A 49 -7.80 4.54 10.77
C GLY A 49 -6.64 5.21 10.02
N GLU A 50 -5.41 5.10 10.51
CA GLU A 50 -4.21 5.70 9.87
C GLU A 50 -3.88 5.04 8.52
N ARG A 51 -4.18 3.74 8.38
CA ARG A 51 -3.95 2.94 7.16
C ARG A 51 -5.06 1.92 7.00
N LEU A 52 -5.36 1.53 5.76
CA LEU A 52 -6.34 0.49 5.48
C LEU A 52 -5.84 -0.88 6.01
N PRO A 53 -6.53 -1.50 6.98
CA PRO A 53 -6.19 -2.85 7.43
C PRO A 53 -6.46 -3.88 6.34
N ALA A 54 -5.73 -5.00 6.38
CA ALA A 54 -6.01 -6.13 5.49
C ALA A 54 -7.41 -6.72 5.75
N TRP A 55 -8.10 -7.17 4.70
CA TRP A 55 -9.45 -7.75 4.82
C TRP A 55 -9.51 -8.88 5.86
N SER A 56 -8.50 -9.75 5.92
CA SER A 56 -8.45 -10.83 6.92
C SER A 56 -8.49 -10.32 8.36
N THR A 57 -7.84 -9.18 8.64
CA THR A 57 -7.84 -8.56 9.97
C THR A 57 -9.21 -7.97 10.29
N VAL A 58 -9.85 -7.30 9.33
CA VAL A 58 -11.21 -6.76 9.49
C VAL A 58 -12.23 -7.88 9.71
N ARG A 59 -12.15 -8.97 8.93
CA ARG A 59 -13.04 -10.13 9.09
C ARG A 59 -12.94 -10.75 10.48
N VAL A 60 -11.71 -10.97 10.98
CA VAL A 60 -11.49 -11.49 12.34
C VAL A 60 -12.05 -10.54 13.38
N TYR A 61 -11.77 -9.25 13.26
CA TYR A 61 -12.29 -8.22 14.17
C TYR A 61 -13.82 -8.35 14.28
N VAL A 62 -14.49 -8.35 13.14
CA VAL A 62 -15.95 -8.37 13.06
C VAL A 62 -16.52 -9.65 13.64
N ARG A 63 -15.93 -10.81 13.34
CA ARG A 63 -16.34 -12.10 13.94
C ARG A 63 -16.21 -12.11 15.45
N VAL A 64 -15.07 -11.65 15.97
CA VAL A 64 -14.81 -11.62 17.41
C VAL A 64 -15.77 -10.68 18.13
N CYS A 65 -16.15 -9.57 17.50
CA CYS A 65 -17.08 -8.60 18.06
C CYS A 65 -18.55 -8.88 17.70
N GLY A 66 -18.86 -9.98 16.98
CA GLY A 66 -20.22 -10.37 16.61
C GLY A 66 -20.92 -9.41 15.63
N GLY A 67 -20.19 -8.77 14.72
CA GLY A 67 -20.75 -7.84 13.74
C GLY A 67 -21.11 -8.46 12.38
N ASP A 68 -21.71 -7.65 11.51
CA ASP A 68 -22.05 -8.02 10.13
C ASP A 68 -20.81 -7.96 9.22
N GLU A 69 -20.34 -9.14 8.78
CA GLU A 69 -19.23 -9.31 7.84
C GLU A 69 -19.51 -8.69 6.46
N GLN A 70 -20.75 -8.72 5.96
CA GLN A 70 -21.10 -8.18 4.65
C GLN A 70 -21.08 -6.65 4.66
N HIS A 71 -21.58 -6.04 5.73
CA HIS A 71 -21.47 -4.59 5.91
C HIS A 71 -20.01 -4.15 6.07
N ALA A 72 -19.22 -4.88 6.87
CA ALA A 72 -17.79 -4.63 6.99
C ALA A 72 -17.05 -4.73 5.65
N TYR A 73 -17.40 -5.72 4.82
CA TYR A 73 -16.80 -5.90 3.50
C TYR A 73 -17.12 -4.72 2.57
N ARG A 74 -18.34 -4.20 2.61
CA ARG A 74 -18.75 -3.01 1.84
C ARG A 74 -17.93 -1.78 2.23
N LEU A 75 -17.81 -1.49 3.53
CA LEU A 75 -16.99 -0.37 4.03
C LEU A 75 -15.52 -0.55 3.69
N TRP A 76 -14.98 -1.76 3.86
CA TRP A 76 -13.59 -2.08 3.52
C TRP A 76 -13.33 -1.90 2.02
N LYS A 77 -14.25 -2.35 1.17
CA LYS A 77 -14.15 -2.20 -0.29
C LYS A 77 -14.20 -0.72 -0.71
N GLN A 78 -15.07 0.08 -0.11
CA GLN A 78 -15.11 1.54 -0.33
C GLN A 78 -13.81 2.21 0.09
N ALA A 79 -13.26 1.82 1.25
CA ALA A 79 -11.98 2.32 1.74
C ALA A 79 -10.79 1.87 0.88
N ALA A 80 -10.82 0.65 0.35
CA ALA A 80 -9.85 0.14 -0.62
C ALA A 80 -9.91 0.92 -1.94
N SER A 81 -11.11 1.11 -2.50
CA SER A 81 -11.27 1.89 -3.73
C SER A 81 -10.88 3.35 -3.55
N ALA A 82 -11.16 3.95 -2.39
CA ALA A 82 -10.75 5.32 -2.09
C ALA A 82 -9.24 5.45 -1.85
N GLY A 83 -8.59 4.43 -1.29
CA GLY A 83 -7.12 4.37 -1.23
C GLY A 83 -6.46 4.19 -2.59
N GLU A 84 -7.14 3.52 -3.54
CA GLU A 84 -6.72 3.43 -4.94
C GLU A 84 -6.99 4.72 -5.72
N HIS A 85 -8.01 5.50 -5.34
CA HIS A 85 -8.41 6.78 -5.96
C HIS A 85 -7.94 8.01 -5.20
N ARG A 86 -7.16 7.86 -4.12
CA ARG A 86 -6.54 9.02 -3.49
C ARG A 86 -5.58 9.58 -4.54
N PRO A 87 -5.74 10.83 -4.99
CA PRO A 87 -4.74 11.44 -5.84
C PRO A 87 -3.42 11.31 -5.07
N SER A 88 -2.50 10.53 -5.64
CA SER A 88 -1.15 10.49 -5.12
C SER A 88 -0.68 11.95 -5.08
N PRO A 89 -0.05 12.43 -3.98
CA PRO A 89 0.54 13.75 -3.99
C PRO A 89 1.35 13.90 -5.29
N PRO A 90 1.34 15.09 -5.93
CA PRO A 90 1.95 15.28 -7.24
C PRO A 90 3.34 14.65 -7.23
N PRO A 91 3.70 13.87 -8.26
CA PRO A 91 4.89 13.03 -8.24
C PRO A 91 6.07 13.88 -7.80
N LEU A 92 6.69 13.51 -6.66
CA LEU A 92 7.90 14.17 -6.20
C LEU A 92 8.90 14.08 -7.34
N LYS A 93 9.41 15.25 -7.77
CA LYS A 93 10.49 15.28 -8.75
C LYS A 93 11.64 14.43 -8.21
N PRO A 94 12.34 13.66 -9.06
CA PRO A 94 13.38 12.74 -8.61
C PRO A 94 14.43 13.40 -7.71
N GLU A 95 14.73 14.67 -7.94
CA GLU A 95 15.61 15.54 -7.14
C GLU A 95 15.24 15.60 -5.63
N PHE A 96 13.94 15.52 -5.31
CA PHE A 96 13.45 15.61 -3.93
C PHE A 96 13.24 14.26 -3.26
N ILE A 97 13.37 13.16 -4.00
CA ILE A 97 13.23 11.80 -3.46
C ILE A 97 14.47 11.50 -2.60
N ARG A 98 14.25 11.28 -1.30
CA ARG A 98 15.31 10.96 -0.33
C ARG A 98 15.05 9.66 0.44
N ARG A 99 13.79 9.29 0.65
CA ARG A 99 13.39 8.09 1.40
C ARG A 99 12.82 7.01 0.47
N PRO A 100 12.90 5.73 0.84
CA PRO A 100 12.25 4.66 0.08
C PRO A 100 10.74 4.86 -0.08
N LEU A 101 10.07 5.44 0.92
CA LEU A 101 8.63 5.76 0.84
C LEU A 101 8.33 6.81 -0.24
N ASP A 102 9.14 7.88 -0.33
CA ASP A 102 9.01 8.91 -1.36
C ASP A 102 9.14 8.31 -2.77
N LEU A 103 10.05 7.35 -2.93
CA LEU A 103 10.24 6.64 -4.19
C LEU A 103 9.01 5.80 -4.58
N LEU A 104 8.43 5.10 -3.60
CA LEU A 104 7.21 4.31 -3.81
C LEU A 104 6.01 5.17 -4.15
N ASP A 105 5.86 6.31 -3.48
CA ASP A 105 4.76 7.24 -3.74
C ASP A 105 4.90 7.86 -5.14
N ALA A 106 6.12 8.24 -5.55
CA ALA A 106 6.35 8.69 -6.92
C ALA A 106 6.04 7.60 -7.97
N MET A 107 6.40 6.33 -7.71
CA MET A 107 6.05 5.21 -8.60
C MET A 107 4.53 4.99 -8.71
N ARG A 108 3.78 5.15 -7.61
CA ARG A 108 2.31 5.07 -7.61
C ARG A 108 1.70 6.23 -8.39
N ALA A 109 2.19 7.45 -8.17
CA ALA A 109 1.75 8.64 -8.90
C ALA A 109 1.96 8.49 -10.42
N MET A 110 3.14 8.02 -10.85
CA MET A 110 3.44 7.80 -12.27
C MET A 110 2.58 6.73 -12.92
N ARG A 111 2.13 5.73 -12.15
CA ARG A 111 1.22 4.69 -12.65
C ARG A 111 -0.18 5.23 -12.95
N GLY A 112 -0.56 6.32 -12.29
CA GLY A 112 -1.89 6.91 -12.36
C GLY A 112 -2.99 6.03 -11.76
N THR A 113 -4.19 6.56 -11.79
CA THR A 113 -5.40 5.87 -11.33
C THR A 113 -6.05 5.11 -12.47
N ARG A 114 -6.71 3.98 -12.17
CA ARG A 114 -7.45 3.22 -13.19
C ARG A 114 -8.54 4.10 -13.80
N GLY A 115 -8.50 4.30 -15.11
CA GLY A 115 -9.45 5.15 -15.85
C GLY A 115 -8.86 6.48 -16.32
N GLU A 116 -7.65 6.83 -15.87
CA GLU A 116 -6.91 7.98 -16.39
C GLU A 116 -6.19 7.64 -17.71
N PRO A 117 -6.09 8.59 -18.66
CA PRO A 117 -5.25 8.43 -19.85
C PRO A 117 -3.81 8.11 -19.46
N GLY A 118 -3.25 7.04 -20.02
CA GLY A 118 -1.87 6.60 -19.73
C GLY A 118 -1.73 5.62 -18.57
N TYR A 119 -2.82 5.30 -17.85
CA TYR A 119 -2.81 4.22 -16.86
C TYR A 119 -2.41 2.88 -17.50
N ARG A 120 -1.49 2.15 -16.85
CA ARG A 120 -1.14 0.78 -17.23
C ARG A 120 -1.31 -0.22 -16.08
N THR A 121 -1.90 -1.37 -16.41
CA THR A 121 -1.96 -2.53 -15.53
C THR A 121 -0.56 -3.12 -15.34
N LEU A 122 -0.36 -3.85 -14.23
CA LEU A 122 0.91 -4.53 -13.99
C LEU A 122 1.25 -5.56 -15.08
N ARG A 123 0.23 -6.16 -15.69
CA ARG A 123 0.37 -7.11 -16.80
C ARG A 123 0.86 -6.41 -18.07
N GLU A 124 0.30 -5.25 -18.41
CA GLU A 124 0.76 -4.47 -19.57
C GLU A 124 2.20 -3.98 -19.38
N LEU A 125 2.56 -3.52 -18.17
CA LEU A 125 3.93 -3.12 -17.88
C LEU A 125 4.92 -4.27 -18.00
N GLU A 126 4.56 -5.46 -17.51
CA GLU A 126 5.38 -6.68 -17.67
C GLU A 126 5.57 -7.06 -19.14
N LEU A 127 4.49 -7.04 -19.93
CA LEU A 127 4.54 -7.33 -21.36
C LEU A 127 5.42 -6.34 -22.12
N LEU A 128 5.31 -5.05 -21.82
CA LEU A 128 6.09 -3.99 -22.49
C LEU A 128 7.56 -3.99 -22.07
N ALA A 129 7.86 -4.37 -20.82
CA ALA A 129 9.23 -4.48 -20.34
C ALA A 129 9.97 -5.68 -20.93
N GLY A 130 9.24 -6.71 -21.33
CA GLY A 130 9.78 -8.00 -21.70
C GLY A 130 10.05 -8.91 -20.49
N PRO A 131 10.31 -10.19 -20.77
CA PRO A 131 10.44 -11.22 -19.74
C PRO A 131 11.55 -10.89 -18.73
N GLY A 132 11.23 -11.01 -17.44
CA GLY A 132 12.19 -10.88 -16.33
C GLY A 132 12.57 -9.45 -15.92
N ARG A 133 12.25 -8.41 -16.71
CA ARG A 133 12.63 -7.02 -16.39
C ARG A 133 11.68 -6.33 -15.41
N LEU A 134 10.38 -6.55 -15.57
CA LEU A 134 9.35 -6.08 -14.63
C LEU A 134 8.36 -7.22 -14.29
N PRO A 135 8.80 -8.25 -13.53
CA PRO A 135 7.89 -9.31 -13.13
C PRO A 135 6.71 -8.76 -12.33
N ARG A 136 5.49 -9.16 -12.69
CA ARG A 136 4.26 -8.65 -12.06
C ARG A 136 4.24 -8.83 -10.55
N SER A 137 4.73 -9.97 -10.07
CA SER A 137 4.82 -10.30 -8.64
C SER A 137 5.77 -9.35 -7.89
N THR A 138 6.93 -9.07 -8.47
CA THR A 138 7.92 -8.14 -7.91
C THR A 138 7.39 -6.71 -7.92
N LEU A 139 6.84 -6.26 -9.04
CA LEU A 139 6.29 -4.91 -9.17
C LEU A 139 5.11 -4.70 -8.20
N GLY A 140 4.26 -5.72 -8.01
CA GLY A 140 3.19 -5.69 -7.01
C GLY A 140 3.72 -5.63 -5.57
N ALA A 141 4.79 -6.34 -5.25
CA ALA A 141 5.44 -6.27 -3.93
C ALA A 141 6.08 -4.90 -3.67
N VAL A 142 6.68 -4.29 -4.70
CA VAL A 142 7.23 -2.93 -4.64
C VAL A 142 6.13 -1.91 -4.42
N LEU A 143 5.11 -1.87 -5.29
CA LEU A 143 4.03 -0.87 -5.21
C LEU A 143 3.17 -1.01 -3.95
N SER A 144 3.14 -2.18 -3.31
CA SER A 144 2.51 -2.36 -1.99
C SER A 144 3.42 -1.97 -0.81
N GLY A 145 4.66 -1.57 -1.07
CA GLY A 145 5.65 -1.17 -0.07
C GLY A 145 6.25 -2.33 0.72
N ARG A 146 6.08 -3.57 0.27
CA ARG A 146 6.65 -4.76 0.91
C ARG A 146 8.13 -4.94 0.59
N ARG A 147 8.63 -4.30 -0.48
CA ARG A 147 10.01 -4.38 -0.95
C ARG A 147 10.44 -3.07 -1.60
N MET A 148 11.71 -2.70 -1.45
CA MET A 148 12.33 -1.60 -2.20
C MET A 148 12.64 -2.06 -3.64
N PRO A 149 12.38 -1.25 -4.68
CA PRO A 149 12.74 -1.61 -6.05
C PRO A 149 14.26 -1.75 -6.21
N SER A 150 14.70 -2.66 -7.09
CA SER A 150 16.08 -2.57 -7.62
C SER A 150 16.21 -1.37 -8.55
N LYS A 151 17.43 -0.89 -8.75
CA LYS A 151 17.73 0.25 -9.63
C LYS A 151 17.23 -0.02 -11.06
N ASP A 152 17.54 -1.19 -11.63
CA ASP A 152 17.10 -1.58 -12.98
C ASP A 152 15.58 -1.63 -13.12
N LEU A 153 14.89 -2.15 -12.10
CA LEU A 153 13.43 -2.22 -12.08
C LEU A 153 12.83 -0.81 -12.10
N LEU A 154 13.36 0.11 -11.28
CA LEU A 154 12.93 1.49 -11.25
C LEU A 154 13.11 2.16 -12.61
N LEU A 155 14.31 2.09 -13.20
CA LEU A 155 14.60 2.76 -14.47
C LEU A 155 13.74 2.21 -15.62
N THR A 156 13.54 0.89 -15.66
CA THR A 156 12.64 0.27 -16.64
C THR A 156 11.20 0.77 -16.45
N PHE A 157 10.73 0.84 -15.20
CA PHE A 157 9.38 1.32 -14.89
C PHE A 157 9.16 2.78 -15.30
N VAL A 158 10.12 3.65 -14.98
CA VAL A 158 10.08 5.08 -15.32
C VAL A 158 10.16 5.28 -16.83
N GLY A 159 10.99 4.51 -17.54
CA GLY A 159 11.07 4.57 -18.99
C GLY A 159 9.74 4.22 -19.67
N LEU A 160 9.02 3.22 -19.14
CA LEU A 160 7.73 2.80 -19.68
C LEU A 160 6.57 3.74 -19.35
N THR A 161 6.58 4.36 -18.17
CA THR A 161 5.45 5.20 -17.68
C THR A 161 5.63 6.68 -18.02
N ALA A 162 6.84 7.21 -17.89
CA ALA A 162 7.15 8.63 -18.09
C ALA A 162 7.92 8.92 -19.40
N GLY A 163 8.18 7.89 -20.23
CA GLY A 163 8.88 8.04 -21.51
C GLY A 163 10.34 8.49 -21.36
N VAL A 164 10.97 8.16 -20.23
CA VAL A 164 12.36 8.53 -19.96
C VAL A 164 13.30 7.56 -20.69
N SER A 165 14.08 8.09 -21.63
CA SER A 165 15.08 7.29 -22.35
C SER A 165 16.27 6.95 -21.44
N PRO A 166 16.80 5.71 -21.50
CA PRO A 166 18.04 5.33 -20.81
C PRO A 166 19.19 6.28 -21.16
N GLY A 167 20.01 6.65 -20.17
CA GLY A 167 21.14 7.55 -20.35
C GLY A 167 20.78 9.04 -20.54
N SER A 168 19.49 9.39 -20.61
CA SER A 168 19.08 10.80 -20.61
C SER A 168 19.33 11.46 -19.25
N HIS A 169 19.43 12.80 -19.22
CA HIS A 169 19.54 13.55 -17.98
C HIS A 169 18.41 13.22 -16.98
N LYS A 170 17.19 13.02 -17.47
CA LYS A 170 16.05 12.58 -16.65
C LYS A 170 16.28 11.19 -16.04
N SER A 171 16.87 10.26 -16.78
CA SER A 171 17.23 8.92 -16.27
C SER A 171 18.25 9.02 -15.13
N LEU A 172 19.27 9.87 -15.28
CA LEU A 172 20.30 10.09 -14.25
C LEU A 172 19.69 10.63 -12.96
N LEU A 173 18.74 11.58 -13.04
CA LEU A 173 18.05 12.09 -11.85
C LEU A 173 17.31 10.97 -11.08
N TRP A 174 16.70 10.03 -11.79
CA TRP A 174 16.04 8.86 -11.18
C TRP A 174 17.03 7.86 -10.58
N GLU A 175 18.20 7.70 -11.20
CA GLU A 175 19.28 6.92 -10.60
C GLU A 175 19.74 7.51 -9.28
N GLU A 176 20.03 8.81 -9.25
CA GLU A 176 20.46 9.49 -8.03
C GLU A 176 19.39 9.46 -6.94
N ALA A 177 18.10 9.57 -7.33
CA ALA A 177 16.97 9.41 -6.42
C ALA A 177 16.99 8.04 -5.72
N TRP A 178 17.27 6.99 -6.50
CA TRP A 178 17.42 5.65 -5.96
C TRP A 178 18.62 5.54 -5.02
N GLU A 179 19.78 6.10 -5.39
CA GLU A 179 20.99 6.10 -4.56
C GLU A 179 20.76 6.82 -3.22
N ARG A 180 20.03 7.94 -3.23
CA ARG A 180 19.65 8.67 -2.00
C ARG A 180 18.76 7.80 -1.11
N ALA A 181 17.73 7.18 -1.70
CA ALA A 181 16.81 6.30 -0.98
C ALA A 181 17.50 5.05 -0.41
N ASP A 182 18.44 4.46 -1.14
CA ASP A 182 19.21 3.31 -0.66
C ASP A 182 20.17 3.69 0.47
N ARG A 183 20.88 4.83 0.35
CA ARG A 183 21.71 5.36 1.44
C ARG A 183 20.90 5.60 2.71
N TYR A 184 19.71 6.20 2.59
CA TYR A 184 18.81 6.38 3.73
C TYR A 184 18.48 5.04 4.39
N ARG A 185 18.11 4.04 3.59
CA ARG A 185 17.78 2.69 4.08
C ARG A 185 18.94 2.02 4.79
N ARG A 186 20.16 2.11 4.25
CA ARG A 186 21.36 1.52 4.87
C ARG A 186 21.74 2.25 6.16
N GLY A 187 21.67 3.58 6.18
CA GLY A 187 21.98 4.40 7.35
C GLY A 187 20.94 4.35 8.47
N SER A 188 19.71 3.89 8.19
CA SER A 188 18.67 3.64 9.22
C SER A 188 18.65 2.19 9.70
N ALA A 189 19.51 1.33 9.15
CA ALA A 189 19.75 -0.04 9.59
C ALA A 189 21.06 -0.19 10.40
N SER A 190 21.75 0.94 10.65
CA SER A 190 22.87 1.08 11.59
C SER A 190 22.38 1.77 12.86
#